data_AF-A0A947RLU8-F1
#
_entry.id   AF-A0A947RLU8-F1
#
_cell.length_a   1.000
_cell.length_b   1.000
_cell.length_c   1.000
_cell.angle_alpha   90.00
_cell.angle_beta   90.00
_cell.angle_gamma   90.00
#
_symmetry.space_group_name_H-M   'P 1'
#
loop_
_entity.id
_entity.type
_entity.pdbx_description
1 polymer ?
#
loop_
_entity_poly.entity_id
_entity_poly.type
_entity_poly.pdbx_seq_one_letter_code
_entity_poly.pdbx_strand_id
1 'polypeptide(L)'
;MTSRRRCIQFVSDALVQEIVDGRKTASVVDVGDVDVADGDYDDALVVGEFYDVYDSALTVRATIRIVAMELCRWDAIPERLWRGEGNVDADEFKKDHEDYFVNPDNDFEFIADDNKVIADDFEFIADDNKVIADDFEFIAYYFERALSED
;
A
#
# COMPACT_ATOMS: atom_id res chain seq x y z
N MET A 1 -12.65 18.16 15.37
CA MET A 1 -11.38 17.52 15.74
C MET A 1 -10.73 17.10 14.43
N THR A 2 -9.65 17.75 14.03
CA THR A 2 -8.85 17.26 12.91
C THR A 2 -8.19 15.98 13.41
N SER A 3 -8.66 14.81 12.95
CA SER A 3 -8.03 13.55 13.32
C SER A 3 -6.56 13.60 12.89
N ARG A 4 -5.64 13.15 13.74
CA ARG A 4 -4.27 12.87 13.30
C ARG A 4 -4.38 11.89 12.12
N ARG A 5 -3.62 12.14 11.04
CA ARG A 5 -3.48 11.16 9.97
C ARG A 5 -2.77 9.93 10.54
N ARG A 6 -3.17 8.73 10.12
CA ARG A 6 -2.58 7.50 10.65
C ARG A 6 -1.15 7.36 10.15
N CYS A 7 -0.35 6.56 10.84
CA CYS A 7 1.05 6.31 10.50
C CYS A 7 1.26 4.84 10.18
N ILE A 8 2.18 4.55 9.27
CA ILE A 8 2.65 3.19 8.96
C ILE A 8 4.14 3.20 8.65
N GLN A 9 4.84 2.13 9.05
CA GLN A 9 6.23 1.88 8.70
C GLN A 9 6.40 0.52 8.02
N PHE A 10 7.49 0.38 7.29
CA PHE A 10 7.89 -0.86 6.64
C PHE A 10 9.28 -1.26 7.12
N VAL A 11 9.60 -2.55 7.05
CA VAL A 11 10.85 -3.12 7.60
C VAL A 11 12.13 -2.59 6.93
N SER A 12 12.04 -1.87 5.80
CA SER A 12 13.18 -1.21 5.18
C SER A 12 12.79 0.01 4.34
N ASP A 13 13.73 0.95 4.20
CA ASP A 13 13.59 2.12 3.32
C ASP A 13 13.48 1.74 1.83
N ALA A 14 13.97 0.56 1.45
CA ALA A 14 13.81 0.04 0.10
C ALA A 14 12.33 -0.17 -0.21
N LEU A 15 11.58 -0.83 0.70
CA LEU A 15 10.13 -1.04 0.57
C LEU A 15 9.36 0.28 0.54
N VAL A 16 9.75 1.25 1.38
CA VAL A 16 9.18 2.60 1.35
C VAL A 16 9.38 3.23 -0.03
N GLN A 17 10.56 3.08 -0.64
CA GLN A 17 10.79 3.57 -2.00
C GLN A 17 9.93 2.83 -3.04
N GLU A 18 9.71 1.53 -2.91
CA GLU A 18 8.82 0.79 -3.84
C GLU A 18 7.37 1.26 -3.75
N ILE A 19 6.92 1.65 -2.56
CA ILE A 19 5.60 2.26 -2.35
C ILE A 19 5.59 3.64 -3.01
N VAL A 20 6.57 4.50 -2.75
CA VAL A 20 6.68 5.82 -3.39
C VAL A 20 6.67 5.72 -4.92
N ASP A 21 7.35 4.71 -5.48
CA ASP A 21 7.39 4.43 -6.92
C ASP A 21 6.09 3.81 -7.47
N GLY A 22 5.14 3.43 -6.60
CA GLY A 22 3.90 2.74 -6.95
C GLY A 22 4.08 1.27 -7.38
N ARG A 23 5.25 0.69 -7.11
CA ARG A 23 5.57 -0.72 -7.42
C ARG A 23 5.02 -1.67 -6.36
N LYS A 24 5.16 -1.31 -5.08
CA LYS A 24 4.53 -2.03 -3.97
C LYS A 24 3.15 -1.42 -3.70
N THR A 25 2.12 -2.25 -3.81
CA THR A 25 0.70 -1.88 -3.70
C THR A 25 -0.09 -2.79 -2.76
N ALA A 26 0.57 -3.79 -2.17
CA ALA A 26 -0.04 -4.66 -1.17
C ALA A 26 0.95 -4.96 -0.03
N SER A 27 0.41 -5.30 1.13
CA SER A 27 1.15 -5.76 2.30
C SER A 27 0.38 -6.86 3.03
N VAL A 28 1.04 -7.51 3.99
CA VAL A 28 0.41 -8.51 4.87
C VAL A 28 0.71 -8.27 6.34
N VAL A 29 -0.16 -8.82 7.19
CA VAL A 29 0.00 -8.87 8.65
C VAL A 29 -0.64 -10.16 9.19
N ASP A 30 -0.19 -10.62 10.35
CA ASP A 30 -0.88 -11.69 11.09
C ASP A 30 -2.31 -11.27 11.46
N VAL A 31 -3.26 -12.20 11.46
CA VAL A 31 -4.67 -11.93 11.83
C VAL A 31 -4.78 -11.34 13.23
N GLY A 32 -3.90 -11.73 14.15
CA GLY A 32 -3.86 -11.25 15.53
C GLY A 32 -3.37 -9.82 15.70
N ASP A 33 -2.73 -9.24 14.68
CA ASP A 33 -2.07 -7.93 14.76
C ASP A 33 -2.79 -6.84 13.93
N VAL A 34 -3.81 -7.20 13.14
CA VAL A 34 -4.51 -6.26 12.24
C VAL A 34 -5.13 -5.05 12.95
N ASP A 35 -5.63 -5.24 14.17
CA ASP A 35 -6.28 -4.20 14.99
C ASP A 35 -5.37 -3.64 16.09
N VAL A 36 -4.08 -3.99 16.05
CA VAL A 36 -3.06 -3.57 17.00
C VAL A 36 -2.27 -2.40 16.42
N ALA A 37 -2.05 -1.37 17.24
CA ALA A 37 -1.05 -0.35 16.93
C ALA A 37 0.30 -0.78 17.54
N ASP A 38 1.36 -0.72 16.76
CA ASP A 38 2.73 -1.01 17.21
C ASP A 38 3.58 0.27 17.26
N GLY A 39 3.81 0.77 18.46
CA GLY A 39 4.56 2.01 18.67
C GLY A 39 3.82 3.27 18.17
N ASP A 40 4.60 4.33 17.91
CA ASP A 40 4.06 5.66 17.58
C ASP A 40 3.82 5.86 16.06
N TYR A 41 4.36 4.96 15.24
CA TYR A 41 4.44 5.08 13.77
C TYR A 41 3.84 3.89 13.03
N ASP A 42 3.13 3.00 13.72
CA ASP A 42 2.37 1.91 13.11
C ASP A 42 0.98 1.82 13.76
N ASP A 43 0.01 2.50 13.14
CA ASP A 43 -1.37 2.53 13.60
C ASP A 43 -2.15 1.32 13.04
N ALA A 44 -3.07 0.77 13.83
CA ALA A 44 -3.97 -0.30 13.40
C ALA A 44 -4.60 -0.03 12.02
N LEU A 45 -4.72 -1.08 11.22
CA LEU A 45 -5.13 -0.97 9.82
C LEU A 45 -6.66 -0.78 9.70
N VAL A 46 -7.09 0.18 8.87
CA VAL A 46 -8.49 0.50 8.65
C VAL A 46 -8.73 0.79 7.18
N VAL A 47 -9.61 -0.01 6.57
CA VAL A 47 -10.02 0.19 5.18
C VAL A 47 -10.67 1.56 5.01
N GLY A 48 -10.20 2.29 3.99
CA GLY A 48 -10.68 3.60 3.61
C GLY A 48 -9.92 4.77 4.24
N GLU A 49 -9.10 4.53 5.26
CA GLU A 49 -8.31 5.54 5.95
C GLU A 49 -6.98 5.85 5.24
N PHE A 50 -6.43 7.02 5.54
CA PHE A 50 -5.16 7.52 4.99
C PHE A 50 -4.03 7.37 6.00
N TYR A 51 -2.88 6.93 5.50
CA TYR A 51 -1.68 6.67 6.29
C TYR A 51 -0.51 7.44 5.69
N ASP A 52 0.24 8.14 6.55
CA ASP A 52 1.56 8.65 6.22
C ASP A 52 2.58 7.52 6.36
N VAL A 53 3.32 7.27 5.28
CA VAL A 53 4.37 6.25 5.21
C VAL A 53 5.68 6.89 5.64
N TYR A 54 6.26 6.39 6.73
CA TYR A 54 7.52 6.89 7.27
C TYR A 54 8.71 6.03 6.83
N ASP A 55 9.84 6.67 6.51
CA ASP A 55 11.12 5.98 6.40
C ASP A 55 11.80 5.77 7.77
N SER A 56 12.97 5.13 7.77
CA SER A 56 13.77 4.86 8.97
C SER A 56 14.26 6.13 9.67
N ALA A 57 14.28 7.27 8.98
CA ALA A 57 14.61 8.58 9.54
C ALA A 57 13.37 9.32 10.09
N LEU A 58 12.21 8.64 10.14
CA LEU A 58 10.93 9.21 10.56
C LEU A 58 10.51 10.41 9.71
N THR A 59 10.87 10.39 8.43
CA THR A 59 10.39 11.36 7.44
C THR A 59 9.23 10.76 6.67
N VAL A 60 8.14 11.52 6.50
CA VAL A 60 7.03 11.11 5.64
C VAL A 60 7.49 11.11 4.19
N ARG A 61 7.30 9.99 3.50
CA ARG A 61 7.73 9.78 2.10
C ARG A 61 6.57 9.67 1.12
N ALA A 62 5.42 9.19 1.59
CA ALA A 62 4.20 9.10 0.81
C ALA A 62 2.99 9.14 1.74
N THR A 63 1.82 9.41 1.16
CA THR A 63 0.54 9.11 1.78
C THR A 63 -0.13 8.00 0.98
N ILE A 64 -0.61 6.98 1.67
CA ILE A 64 -1.36 5.88 1.07
C ILE A 64 -2.77 5.83 1.63
N ARG A 65 -3.67 5.18 0.90
CA ARG A 65 -4.98 4.78 1.38
C ARG A 65 -5.10 3.26 1.34
N ILE A 66 -5.55 2.66 2.44
CA ILE A 66 -5.91 1.24 2.45
C ILE A 66 -7.26 1.10 1.74
N VAL A 67 -7.32 0.35 0.66
CA VAL A 67 -8.53 0.26 -0.19
C VAL A 67 -9.29 -1.04 -0.02
N ALA A 68 -8.62 -2.10 0.43
CA ALA A 68 -9.23 -3.40 0.69
C ALA A 68 -8.42 -4.17 1.73
N MET A 69 -9.09 -5.13 2.37
CA MET A 69 -8.47 -6.19 3.16
C MET A 69 -9.13 -7.52 2.83
N GLU A 70 -8.35 -8.60 2.84
CA GLU A 70 -8.81 -9.96 2.60
C GLU A 70 -8.15 -10.92 3.60
N LEU A 71 -8.93 -11.85 4.14
CA LEU A 71 -8.41 -12.99 4.86
C LEU A 71 -7.88 -14.01 3.84
N CYS A 72 -6.59 -14.31 3.91
CA CYS A 72 -5.90 -15.22 3.01
C CYS A 72 -5.42 -16.46 3.76
N ARG A 73 -5.23 -17.56 3.01
CA ARG A 73 -4.63 -18.81 3.51
C ARG A 73 -3.27 -19.03 2.88
N TRP A 74 -2.33 -19.57 3.66
CA TRP A 74 -0.96 -19.85 3.20
C TRP A 74 -0.90 -20.82 2.00
N ASP A 75 -1.83 -21.76 1.90
CA ASP A 75 -1.90 -22.69 0.77
C ASP A 75 -2.61 -22.13 -0.48
N ALA A 76 -3.23 -20.95 -0.39
CA ALA A 76 -4.06 -20.36 -1.43
C ALA A 76 -3.84 -18.83 -1.56
N ILE A 77 -2.58 -18.43 -1.73
CA ILE A 77 -2.17 -17.02 -1.82
C ILE A 77 -2.65 -16.42 -3.15
N PRO A 78 -3.45 -15.33 -3.14
CA PRO A 78 -4.02 -14.77 -4.35
C PRO A 78 -2.97 -14.04 -5.22
N GLU A 79 -3.13 -14.11 -6.54
CA GLU A 79 -2.19 -13.48 -7.50
C GLU A 79 -2.01 -11.98 -7.32
N ARG A 80 -3.08 -11.28 -6.98
CA ARG A 80 -3.03 -9.84 -6.71
C ARG A 80 -2.03 -9.50 -5.59
N LEU A 81 -1.91 -10.36 -4.58
CA LEU A 81 -1.11 -10.08 -3.38
C LEU A 81 0.37 -10.19 -3.69
N TRP A 82 0.83 -11.37 -4.15
CA TRP A 82 2.25 -11.55 -4.41
C TRP A 82 2.75 -10.63 -5.53
N ARG A 83 1.91 -10.27 -6.51
CA ARG A 83 2.26 -9.21 -7.47
C ARG A 83 2.35 -7.83 -6.83
N GLY A 84 1.39 -7.50 -5.97
CA GLY A 84 1.37 -6.22 -5.25
C GLY A 84 2.52 -6.07 -4.25
N GLU A 85 3.09 -7.17 -3.79
CA GLU A 85 4.31 -7.24 -2.97
C GLU A 85 5.60 -7.19 -3.81
N GLY A 86 5.50 -7.28 -5.13
CA GLY A 86 6.64 -7.26 -6.05
C GLY A 86 7.28 -8.63 -6.31
N ASN A 87 6.69 -9.72 -5.81
CA ASN A 87 7.16 -11.09 -6.07
C ASN A 87 6.76 -11.59 -7.47
N VAL A 88 7.49 -12.57 -7.97
CA VAL A 88 7.30 -13.23 -9.27
C VAL A 88 6.19 -14.27 -9.21
N ASP A 89 6.05 -14.95 -8.08
CA ASP A 89 5.02 -15.97 -7.83
C ASP A 89 4.75 -16.17 -6.33
N ALA A 90 3.81 -17.06 -6.01
CA ALA A 90 3.43 -17.37 -4.64
C ALA A 90 4.54 -18.09 -3.85
N ASP A 91 5.44 -18.83 -4.50
CA ASP A 91 6.51 -19.55 -3.80
C ASP A 91 7.61 -18.59 -3.34
N GLU A 92 7.92 -17.57 -4.16
CA GLU A 92 8.81 -16.47 -3.76
C GLU A 92 8.21 -15.68 -2.60
N PHE A 93 6.93 -15.30 -2.68
CA PHE A 93 6.23 -14.64 -1.58
C PHE A 93 6.33 -15.45 -0.27
N LYS A 94 6.10 -16.77 -0.34
CA LYS A 94 6.20 -17.64 0.83
C LYS A 94 7.59 -17.63 1.44
N LYS A 95 8.62 -17.69 0.60
CA LYS A 95 10.01 -17.71 1.04
C LYS A 95 10.41 -16.41 1.74
N ASP A 96 9.93 -15.27 1.24
CA ASP A 96 10.22 -13.96 1.85
C ASP A 96 9.53 -13.78 3.21
N HIS A 97 8.39 -14.44 3.41
CA HIS A 97 7.56 -14.31 4.61
C HIS A 97 7.65 -15.50 5.59
N GLU A 98 8.44 -16.54 5.27
CA GLU A 98 8.56 -17.74 6.10
C GLU A 98 9.07 -17.40 7.51
N ASP A 99 10.12 -16.58 7.61
CA ASP A 99 10.67 -16.16 8.90
C ASP A 99 9.74 -15.16 9.62
N TYR A 100 9.06 -14.29 8.87
CA TYR A 100 8.13 -13.29 9.42
C TYR A 100 6.95 -13.97 10.12
N PHE A 101 6.34 -14.98 9.48
CA PHE A 101 5.23 -15.76 10.04
C PHE A 101 5.67 -16.97 10.88
N VAL A 102 6.97 -17.09 11.19
CA VAL A 102 7.51 -18.17 12.03
C VAL A 102 7.20 -19.57 11.49
N ASN A 103 7.55 -19.79 10.22
CA ASN A 103 7.37 -21.04 9.48
C ASN A 103 5.93 -21.58 9.53
N PRO A 104 4.98 -20.87 8.88
CA PRO A 104 3.56 -21.19 8.93
C PRO A 104 3.23 -22.51 8.22
N ASP A 105 2.20 -23.19 8.71
CA ASP A 105 1.64 -24.37 8.04
C ASP A 105 0.63 -23.98 6.94
N ASN A 106 0.11 -24.98 6.20
CA ASN A 106 -0.83 -24.74 5.10
C ASN A 106 -2.21 -24.22 5.56
N ASP A 107 -2.57 -24.39 6.82
CA ASP A 107 -3.84 -23.91 7.40
C ASP A 107 -3.70 -22.50 8.00
N PHE A 108 -2.48 -21.94 8.03
CA PHE A 108 -2.23 -20.58 8.51
C PHE A 108 -3.00 -19.54 7.72
N GLU A 109 -3.62 -18.61 8.46
CA GLU A 109 -4.40 -17.50 7.92
C GLU A 109 -3.70 -16.17 8.25
N PHE A 110 -3.76 -15.22 7.32
CA PHE A 110 -3.18 -13.88 7.47
C PHE A 110 -4.07 -12.84 6.77
N ILE A 111 -3.89 -11.57 7.09
CA ILE A 111 -4.59 -10.47 6.41
C ILE A 111 -3.69 -9.89 5.34
N ALA A 112 -4.23 -9.76 4.14
CA ALA A 112 -3.66 -9.00 3.05
C ALA A 112 -4.37 -7.66 2.91
N ASP A 113 -3.65 -6.55 2.82
CA ASP A 113 -4.19 -5.23 2.52
C ASP A 113 -3.70 -4.72 1.16
N ASP A 114 -4.60 -4.09 0.42
CA ASP A 114 -4.24 -3.34 -0.78
C ASP A 114 -4.15 -1.86 -0.44
N ASN A 115 -3.10 -1.22 -0.94
CA ASN A 115 -2.86 0.20 -0.74
C ASN A 115 -2.69 0.94 -2.08
N LYS A 116 -3.06 2.22 -2.05
CA LYS A 116 -2.87 3.13 -3.18
C LYS A 116 -2.13 4.37 -2.71
N VAL A 117 -1.05 4.70 -3.40
CA VAL A 117 -0.34 5.98 -3.24
C VAL A 117 -1.24 7.11 -3.69
N ILE A 118 -1.30 8.16 -2.88
CA ILE A 118 -1.98 9.40 -3.20
C ILE A 118 -0.91 10.41 -3.61
N ALA A 119 -0.99 10.90 -4.84
CA ALA A 119 -0.16 12.00 -5.28
C ALA A 119 -0.69 13.28 -4.61
N ASP A 120 0.00 13.73 -3.56
CA ASP A 120 -0.41 14.89 -2.74
C ASP A 120 -0.37 16.25 -3.50
N ASP A 121 0.20 16.31 -4.71
CA ASP A 121 0.48 17.57 -5.43
C ASP A 121 -0.51 17.97 -6.55
N PHE A 122 -1.70 17.36 -6.62
CA PHE A 122 -2.71 17.76 -7.60
C PHE A 122 -3.88 18.52 -6.98
N GLU A 123 -3.72 19.84 -6.81
CA GLU A 123 -4.86 20.75 -6.65
C GLU A 123 -5.50 20.98 -8.04
N PHE A 124 -6.49 20.17 -8.39
CA PHE A 124 -7.28 20.40 -9.60
C PHE A 124 -8.27 21.55 -9.34
N ILE A 125 -7.89 22.78 -9.67
CA ILE A 125 -8.85 23.88 -9.78
C ILE A 125 -9.60 23.71 -11.11
N ALA A 126 -10.64 22.87 -11.10
CA ALA A 126 -11.61 22.84 -12.19
C ALA A 126 -12.43 24.12 -12.14
N ASP A 127 -12.19 25.04 -13.08
CA ASP A 127 -13.18 26.04 -13.44
C ASP A 127 -14.30 25.29 -14.19
N ASP A 128 -15.40 25.06 -13.48
CA ASP A 128 -16.71 24.56 -13.95
C ASP A 128 -16.82 23.19 -14.66
N ASN A 129 -15.79 22.33 -14.67
CA ASN A 129 -15.96 20.96 -15.20
C ASN A 129 -15.50 19.87 -14.23
N LYS A 130 -16.49 19.13 -13.72
CA LYS A 130 -16.34 17.94 -12.86
C LYS A 130 -15.46 16.89 -13.56
N VAL A 131 -14.24 16.68 -13.07
CA VAL A 131 -13.48 15.46 -13.38
C VAL A 131 -13.45 14.63 -12.11
N ILE A 132 -14.13 13.49 -12.15
CA ILE A 132 -13.96 12.41 -11.18
C ILE A 132 -12.96 11.47 -11.85
N ALA A 133 -11.72 11.48 -11.40
CA ALA A 133 -10.68 10.61 -11.92
C ALA A 133 -10.72 9.29 -11.12
N ASP A 134 -11.31 8.26 -11.70
CA ASP A 134 -11.34 6.92 -11.11
C ASP A 134 -10.11 6.07 -11.50
N ASP A 135 -9.28 6.50 -12.47
CA ASP A 135 -8.10 5.75 -12.94
C ASP A 135 -6.90 6.65 -13.28
N PHE A 136 -5.73 6.33 -12.71
CA PHE A 136 -4.45 7.05 -12.90
C PHE A 136 -3.90 6.95 -14.34
N GLU A 137 -4.23 5.90 -15.10
CA GLU A 137 -3.81 5.76 -16.52
C GLU A 137 -4.32 6.92 -17.40
N PHE A 138 -5.48 7.49 -17.06
CA PHE A 138 -6.07 8.57 -17.84
C PHE A 138 -5.28 9.88 -17.69
N ILE A 139 -4.68 10.13 -16.52
CA ILE A 139 -3.92 11.36 -16.25
C ILE A 139 -2.58 11.33 -16.99
N ALA A 140 -1.88 10.19 -16.98
CA ALA A 140 -0.61 10.04 -17.71
C ALA A 140 -0.76 10.28 -19.22
N TYR A 141 -1.84 9.76 -19.83
CA TYR A 141 -2.12 9.94 -21.25
C TYR A 141 -2.27 11.41 -21.67
N TYR A 142 -2.87 12.26 -20.83
CA TYR A 142 -3.01 13.70 -21.13
C TYR A 142 -1.70 14.46 -20.92
N PHE A 143 -0.86 14.05 -19.96
CA PHE A 143 0.45 14.65 -19.72
C PHE A 143 1.41 14.45 -20.89
N GLU A 144 1.52 13.24 -21.42
CA GLU A 144 2.42 12.95 -22.56
C GLU A 144 2.00 13.71 -23.82
N ARG A 145 0.68 13.86 -24.05
CA ARG A 145 0.18 14.67 -25.16
C ARG A 145 0.46 16.16 -24.99
N ALA A 146 0.22 16.72 -23.81
CA ALA A 146 0.44 18.14 -23.55
C ALA A 146 1.92 18.55 -23.68
N LEU A 147 2.85 17.63 -23.40
CA LEU A 147 4.29 17.86 -23.57
C LEU A 147 4.80 17.58 -25.00
N SER A 148 3.97 16.98 -25.86
CA SER A 148 4.33 16.66 -27.25
C SER A 148 3.83 17.66 -28.28
N GLU A 149 3.02 18.64 -27.86
CA GLU A 149 2.41 19.66 -28.73
C GLU A 149 3.15 21.03 -28.72
N ASP A 150 4.40 21.08 -28.22
CA ASP A 150 5.32 22.23 -28.40
C ASP A 150 6.39 21.98 -29.49
#